data_AF-A0A7R8ZX90-F1
#
_entry.id   AF-A0A7R8ZX90-F1
#
_cell.length_a   1.000
_cell.length_b   1.000
_cell.length_c   1.000
_cell.angle_alpha   90.00
_cell.angle_beta   90.00
_cell.angle_gamma   90.00
#
_symmetry.space_group_name_H-M   'P 1'
#
loop_
_entity.id
_entity.type
_entity.pdbx_description
1 polymer ?
#
loop_
_entity_poly.entity_id
_entity_poly.type
_entity_poly.pdbx_seq_one_letter_code
_entity_poly.pdbx_strand_id
1 'polypeptide(L)'
;MNRRTFLMTTGAAVLARPLRADTCGYEICRTEGEWRARLTEAEYLVLREEETERPYTSPLNDEKRAGTYQCRGCDLPVYAAAAKYDSGTGWPSFFESLPNAIGTKEDRKFIFQVRTEVHCRRRGSHL
;
A
#
# COMPACT_ATOMS: atom_id res chain seq x y z
N MET A 1 -55.04 2.72 44.17
CA MET A 1 -54.84 2.22 42.79
C MET A 1 -54.80 3.43 41.88
N ASN A 2 -53.76 3.83 41.13
CA ASN A 2 -52.57 3.17 40.56
C ASN A 2 -51.51 4.28 40.34
N ARG A 3 -50.35 4.27 41.01
CA ARG A 3 -49.04 3.79 40.50
C ARG A 3 -48.87 3.87 38.97
N ARG A 4 -48.26 4.95 38.47
CA ARG A 4 -47.55 4.95 37.17
C ARG A 4 -46.20 5.66 37.29
N THR A 5 -45.25 4.79 37.63
CA THR A 5 -43.80 4.80 37.53
C THR A 5 -43.22 5.73 36.46
N PHE A 6 -42.35 6.65 36.90
CA PHE A 6 -41.47 7.45 36.06
C PHE A 6 -40.18 6.62 35.83
N LEU A 7 -39.98 6.13 34.60
CA LEU A 7 -38.74 5.45 34.20
C LEU A 7 -37.80 6.48 33.57
N MET A 8 -36.78 6.89 34.33
CA MET A 8 -35.63 7.61 33.80
C MET A 8 -34.80 6.64 32.95
N THR A 9 -34.83 6.78 31.63
CA THR A 9 -33.87 6.13 30.74
C THR A 9 -32.66 7.04 30.60
N THR A 10 -31.58 6.70 31.30
CA THR A 10 -30.25 7.27 31.10
C THR A 10 -29.68 6.78 29.76
N GLY A 11 -29.84 7.60 28.72
CA GLY A 11 -29.17 7.38 27.44
C GLY A 11 -27.68 7.64 27.59
N ALA A 12 -26.86 6.58 27.65
CA ALA A 12 -25.41 6.70 27.55
C ALA A 12 -25.06 7.12 26.12
N ALA A 13 -24.78 8.40 25.91
CA ALA A 13 -24.22 8.91 24.67
C ALA A 13 -22.79 8.36 24.51
N VAL A 14 -22.64 7.30 23.71
CA VAL A 14 -21.33 6.85 23.25
C VAL A 14 -20.81 7.94 22.31
N LEU A 15 -19.91 8.78 22.82
CA LEU A 15 -19.16 9.73 22.03
C LEU A 15 -18.26 8.93 21.08
N ALA A 16 -18.76 8.66 19.87
CA ALA A 16 -17.97 8.16 18.77
C ALA A 16 -16.93 9.23 18.44
N ARG A 17 -15.72 9.04 18.98
CA ARG A 17 -14.55 9.85 18.67
C ARG A 17 -14.32 9.71 17.16
N PRO A 18 -14.30 10.80 16.38
CA PRO A 18 -13.97 10.67 14.97
C PRO A 18 -12.54 10.13 14.92
N LEU A 19 -12.36 8.98 14.26
CA LEU A 19 -11.05 8.49 13.86
C LEU A 19 -10.45 9.60 13.00
N ARG A 20 -9.55 10.38 13.59
CA ARG A 20 -8.71 11.30 12.84
C ARG A 20 -7.96 10.43 11.84
N ALA A 21 -8.16 10.69 10.56
CA ALA A 21 -7.26 10.19 9.53
C ALA A 21 -5.89 10.78 9.87
N ASP A 22 -5.01 9.98 10.47
CA ASP A 22 -3.62 10.36 10.66
C ASP A 22 -3.07 10.71 9.28
N THR A 23 -2.63 11.96 9.13
CA THR A 23 -2.07 12.46 7.88
C THR A 23 -0.71 11.81 7.69
N CYS A 24 -0.71 10.61 7.12
CA CYS A 24 0.46 9.80 6.82
C CYS A 24 1.37 10.37 5.72
N GLY A 25 1.20 11.66 5.36
CA GLY A 25 1.98 12.33 4.31
C GLY A 25 1.61 11.97 2.87
N TYR A 26 0.56 11.16 2.66
CA TYR A 26 0.12 10.70 1.34
C TYR A 26 -1.36 11.01 1.09
N GLU A 27 -1.76 11.02 -0.20
CA GLU A 27 -3.15 11.26 -0.61
C GLU A 27 -4.14 10.25 0.00
N ILE A 28 -3.71 9.01 0.21
CA ILE A 28 -4.55 7.98 0.78
C ILE A 28 -3.87 7.39 2.02
N CYS A 29 -4.47 7.62 3.17
CA CYS A 29 -4.04 7.03 4.44
C CYS A 29 -5.05 5.96 4.88
N ARG A 30 -4.53 4.85 5.43
CA ARG A 30 -5.30 3.77 6.03
C ARG A 30 -4.54 3.26 7.26
N THR A 31 -5.29 2.79 8.24
CA THR A 31 -4.76 2.12 9.43
C THR A 31 -4.10 0.78 9.06
N GLU A 32 -3.23 0.28 9.93
CA GLU A 32 -2.61 -1.05 9.75
C GLU A 32 -3.67 -2.15 9.62
N GLY A 33 -4.74 -2.10 10.42
CA GLY A 33 -5.83 -3.08 10.37
C GLY A 33 -6.55 -3.09 9.01
N GLU A 34 -6.83 -1.92 8.44
CA GLU A 34 -7.43 -1.81 7.10
C GLU A 34 -6.50 -2.34 6.00
N TRP A 35 -5.19 -2.17 6.18
CA TRP A 35 -4.20 -2.70 5.25
C TRP A 35 -4.10 -4.22 5.31
N ARG A 36 -3.97 -4.79 6.51
CA ARG A 36 -3.94 -6.24 6.72
C ARG A 36 -5.23 -6.93 6.28
N ALA A 37 -6.37 -6.22 6.32
CA ALA A 37 -7.63 -6.75 5.80
C ALA A 37 -7.72 -6.75 4.26
N ARG A 38 -6.96 -5.90 3.57
CA ARG A 38 -7.00 -5.76 2.10
C ARG A 38 -5.91 -6.54 1.39
N LEU A 39 -4.77 -6.73 2.04
CA LEU A 39 -3.58 -7.34 1.47
C LEU A 39 -3.39 -8.75 2.05
N THR A 40 -2.83 -9.64 1.25
CA THR A 40 -2.24 -10.87 1.78
C THR A 40 -1.03 -10.52 2.66
N GLU A 41 -0.61 -11.42 3.55
CA GLU A 41 0.54 -11.16 4.43
C GLU A 41 1.81 -10.85 3.61
N ALA A 42 2.06 -11.58 2.53
CA ALA A 42 3.22 -11.33 1.65
C ALA A 42 3.15 -9.94 0.98
N GLU A 43 1.98 -9.55 0.47
CA GLU A 43 1.79 -8.21 -0.09
C GLU A 43 1.92 -7.12 0.99
N TYR A 44 1.44 -7.36 2.20
CA TYR A 44 1.57 -6.42 3.31
C TYR A 44 3.04 -6.20 3.67
N LEU A 45 3.80 -7.28 3.84
CA LEU A 45 5.23 -7.22 4.16
C LEU A 45 6.01 -6.45 3.09
N VAL A 46 5.79 -6.76 1.81
CA VAL A 46 6.48 -6.03 0.72
C VAL A 46 6.04 -4.58 0.68
N LEU A 47 4.73 -4.30 0.59
CA LEU A 47 4.22 -2.95 0.31
C LEU A 47 4.31 -1.99 1.49
N ARG A 48 4.31 -2.50 2.74
CA ARG A 48 4.21 -1.69 3.97
C ARG A 48 5.42 -1.82 4.89
N GLU A 49 6.01 -3.02 4.98
CA GLU A 49 7.22 -3.24 5.78
C GLU A 49 8.52 -3.18 4.95
N GLU A 50 8.39 -2.84 3.65
CA GLU A 50 9.52 -2.70 2.72
C GLU A 50 10.40 -3.96 2.63
N GLU A 51 9.77 -5.12 2.79
CA GLU A 51 10.41 -6.41 2.54
C GLU A 51 10.62 -6.63 1.04
N THR A 52 11.61 -7.46 0.70
CA THR A 52 11.87 -7.86 -0.68
C THR A 52 11.50 -9.33 -0.85
N GLU A 53 10.61 -9.63 -1.78
CA GLU A 53 10.27 -11.03 -2.11
C GLU A 53 11.49 -11.78 -2.65
N ARG A 54 11.47 -13.12 -2.56
CA ARG A 54 12.57 -13.94 -3.11
C ARG A 54 12.62 -13.78 -4.64
N PRO A 55 13.82 -13.83 -5.26
CA PRO A 55 13.92 -13.76 -6.70
C PRO A 55 13.17 -14.92 -7.35
N TYR A 56 12.55 -14.66 -8.50
CA TYR A 56 11.80 -15.61 -9.33
C TYR A 56 10.52 -16.17 -8.69
N THR A 57 10.03 -15.61 -7.57
CA THR A 57 8.78 -16.07 -6.95
C THR A 57 7.55 -15.29 -7.38
N SER A 58 7.74 -14.08 -7.91
CA SER A 58 6.63 -13.22 -8.31
C SER A 58 5.90 -13.80 -9.53
N PRO A 59 4.56 -13.92 -9.51
CA PRO A 59 3.81 -14.27 -10.71
C PRO A 59 3.93 -13.19 -11.80
N LEU A 60 4.34 -11.97 -11.43
CA LEU A 60 4.53 -10.85 -12.35
C LEU A 60 5.90 -10.88 -13.04
N ASN A 61 6.84 -11.73 -12.59
CA ASN A 61 8.19 -11.77 -13.16
C ASN A 61 8.15 -12.18 -14.64
N ASP A 62 7.39 -13.23 -14.96
CA ASP A 62 7.31 -13.78 -16.32
C ASP A 62 6.08 -13.28 -17.10
N GLU A 63 5.29 -12.38 -16.52
CA GLU A 63 4.10 -11.80 -17.16
C GLU A 63 4.50 -10.94 -18.36
N LYS A 64 3.78 -11.13 -19.49
CA LYS A 64 4.04 -10.49 -20.79
C LYS A 64 2.77 -10.01 -21.50
N ARG A 65 1.59 -10.21 -20.91
CA ARG A 65 0.32 -9.72 -21.49
C ARG A 65 0.35 -8.19 -21.59
N ALA A 66 -0.28 -7.66 -22.64
CA ALA A 66 -0.49 -6.23 -22.78
C ALA A 66 -1.40 -5.70 -21.66
N GLY A 67 -1.13 -4.48 -21.20
CA GLY A 67 -1.89 -3.85 -20.12
C GLY A 67 -1.04 -2.90 -19.29
N THR A 68 -1.43 -2.76 -18.01
CA THR A 68 -0.83 -1.81 -17.08
C THR A 68 -0.71 -2.45 -15.71
N TYR A 69 0.45 -2.30 -15.10
CA TYR A 69 0.71 -2.69 -13.72
C TYR A 69 0.22 -1.60 -12.79
N GLN A 70 -0.53 -2.00 -11.77
CA GLN A 70 -1.17 -1.07 -10.83
C GLN A 70 -0.66 -1.34 -9.41
N CYS A 71 -0.54 -0.29 -8.61
CA CYS A 71 -0.20 -0.42 -7.20
C CYS A 71 -1.29 -1.21 -6.48
N ARG A 72 -0.96 -2.39 -5.97
CA ARG A 72 -1.90 -3.29 -5.28
C ARG A 72 -2.63 -2.63 -4.09
N GLY A 73 -2.03 -1.60 -3.49
CA GLY A 73 -2.60 -0.89 -2.34
C GLY A 73 -3.60 0.23 -2.66
N CYS A 74 -3.66 0.73 -3.89
CA CYS A 74 -4.59 1.82 -4.27
C CYS A 74 -5.03 1.84 -5.74
N ASP A 75 -4.67 0.82 -6.50
CA ASP A 75 -5.06 0.62 -7.89
C ASP A 75 -4.58 1.74 -8.83
N LEU A 76 -3.57 2.53 -8.41
CA LEU A 76 -2.92 3.54 -9.25
C LEU A 76 -2.11 2.83 -10.35
N PRO A 77 -2.34 3.13 -11.64
CA PRO A 77 -1.44 2.74 -12.72
C PRO A 77 -0.02 3.22 -12.49
N VAL A 78 0.96 2.31 -12.55
CA VAL A 78 2.36 2.60 -12.25
C VAL A 78 3.29 2.37 -13.43
N TYR A 79 3.13 1.26 -14.14
CA TYR A 79 3.99 0.89 -15.26
C TYR A 79 3.17 0.36 -16.43
N ALA A 80 3.54 0.74 -17.65
CA ALA A 80 2.98 0.12 -18.86
C ALA A 80 3.62 -1.26 -19.09
N ALA A 81 2.85 -2.24 -19.57
CA ALA A 81 3.43 -3.54 -19.94
C ALA A 81 4.48 -3.41 -21.07
N ALA A 82 4.32 -2.42 -21.95
CA ALA A 82 5.30 -2.10 -22.99
C ALA A 82 6.65 -1.62 -22.43
N ALA A 83 6.67 -1.10 -21.19
CA ALA A 83 7.89 -0.67 -20.51
C ALA A 83 8.62 -1.83 -19.80
N LYS A 84 7.99 -3.01 -19.72
CA LYS A 84 8.56 -4.18 -19.04
C LYS A 84 9.60 -4.84 -19.92
N TYR A 85 10.69 -5.27 -19.31
CA TYR A 85 11.73 -6.07 -19.98
C TYR A 85 12.23 -7.18 -19.05
N ASP A 86 12.87 -8.19 -19.65
CA ASP A 86 13.53 -9.26 -18.91
C ASP A 86 14.96 -8.85 -18.58
N SER A 87 15.21 -8.58 -17.31
CA SER A 87 16.51 -8.16 -16.80
C SER A 87 17.36 -9.33 -16.31
N GLY A 88 16.79 -10.53 -16.15
CA GLY A 88 17.45 -11.68 -15.52
C GLY A 88 17.74 -11.49 -14.02
N THR A 89 17.15 -10.50 -13.34
CA THR A 89 17.38 -10.27 -11.90
C THR A 89 16.52 -11.15 -11.01
N GLY A 90 15.37 -11.61 -11.52
CA GLY A 90 14.36 -12.34 -10.76
C GLY A 90 13.22 -11.49 -10.22
N TRP A 91 13.15 -10.20 -10.56
CA TRP A 91 12.00 -9.34 -10.26
C TRP A 91 11.50 -8.58 -11.49
N PRO A 92 10.19 -8.22 -11.53
CA PRO A 92 9.64 -7.39 -12.60
C PRO A 92 10.45 -6.10 -12.80
N SER A 93 10.95 -5.89 -14.02
CA SER A 93 11.82 -4.76 -14.35
C SER A 93 11.19 -3.90 -15.44
N PHE A 94 11.26 -2.58 -15.25
CA PHE A 94 10.66 -1.59 -16.15
C PHE A 94 11.66 -0.47 -16.41
N PHE A 95 11.77 -0.03 -17.66
CA PHE A 95 12.70 1.06 -18.02
C PHE A 95 12.09 2.45 -17.83
N GLU A 96 10.76 2.56 -17.73
CA GLU A 96 10.05 3.81 -17.46
C GLU A 96 8.79 3.57 -16.63
N SER A 97 8.45 4.55 -15.79
CA SER A 97 7.17 4.60 -15.07
C SER A 97 6.17 5.48 -15.81
N LEU A 98 4.89 5.32 -15.49
CA LEU A 98 3.86 6.25 -15.95
C LEU A 98 4.07 7.63 -15.31
N PRO A 99 3.76 8.73 -16.03
CA PRO A 99 3.91 10.08 -15.51
C PRO A 99 3.15 10.26 -14.19
N ASN A 100 3.81 10.86 -13.19
CA ASN A 100 3.20 11.15 -11.89
C ASN A 100 2.64 9.90 -11.17
N ALA A 101 3.27 8.73 -11.33
CA ALA A 101 2.83 7.49 -10.67
C ALA A 101 3.69 7.09 -9.45
N ILE A 102 4.99 7.37 -9.51
CA ILE A 102 5.96 6.98 -8.48
C ILE A 102 6.57 8.19 -7.78
N GLY A 103 6.99 7.98 -6.54
CA GLY A 103 7.96 8.80 -5.82
C GLY A 103 9.22 7.99 -5.56
N THR A 104 10.29 8.67 -5.16
CA THR A 104 11.57 8.05 -4.82
C THR A 104 12.10 8.58 -3.51
N LYS A 105 12.77 7.74 -2.72
CA LYS A 105 13.53 8.17 -1.54
C LYS A 105 14.86 7.44 -1.45
N GLU A 106 15.78 7.98 -0.66
CA GLU A 106 17.04 7.29 -0.38
C GLU A 106 16.83 6.10 0.54
N ASP A 107 17.39 4.96 0.18
CA ASP A 107 17.46 3.76 1.01
C ASP A 107 18.91 3.50 1.43
N ARG A 108 19.12 3.48 2.75
CA ARG A 108 20.42 3.34 3.42
C ARG A 108 20.50 2.06 4.24
N LYS A 109 19.65 1.06 3.97
CA LYS A 109 19.67 -0.25 4.65
C LYS A 109 21.01 -0.99 4.47
N PHE A 110 21.77 -0.69 3.42
CA PHE A 110 23.12 -1.22 3.22
C PHE A 110 24.21 -0.25 3.72
N ILE A 111 25.14 -0.76 4.51
CA ILE A 111 26.20 0.04 5.17
C ILE A 111 27.09 0.80 4.17
N PHE A 112 27.36 0.20 3.01
CA PHE A 112 28.31 0.74 2.03
C PHE A 112 27.66 1.24 0.73
N GLN A 113 26.32 1.27 0.67
CA GLN A 113 25.62 1.63 -0.57
C GLN A 113 24.31 2.35 -0.25
N VAL A 114 24.09 3.48 -0.92
CA VAL A 114 22.78 4.15 -0.95
C VAL A 114 22.05 3.70 -2.21
N ARG A 115 20.86 3.16 -2.04
CA ARG A 115 19.94 2.84 -3.14
C ARG A 115 18.89 3.95 -3.25
N THR A 116 18.23 4.01 -4.40
CA THR A 116 17.02 4.81 -4.57
C THR A 116 15.83 3.86 -4.52
N GLU A 117 15.05 3.94 -3.44
CA GLU A 117 13.80 3.20 -3.32
C GLU A 117 12.71 3.90 -4.12
N VAL A 118 11.88 3.11 -4.80
CA VAL A 118 10.72 3.57 -5.55
C VAL A 118 9.47 3.21 -4.75
N HIS A 119 8.53 4.14 -4.65
CA HIS A 119 7.27 3.92 -3.96
C HIS A 119 6.10 4.56 -4.70
N CYS A 120 4.89 4.07 -4.43
CA CYS A 120 3.66 4.63 -4.97
C CYS A 120 3.44 6.05 -4.45
N ARG A 121 3.30 7.01 -5.35
CA ARG A 121 3.15 8.43 -5.01
C ARG A 121 1.91 8.73 -4.15
N ARG A 122 0.82 7.96 -4.31
CA ARG A 122 -0.47 8.23 -3.63
C ARG A 122 -0.57 7.68 -2.21
N ARG A 123 0.31 6.75 -1.85
CA ARG A 123 0.14 5.84 -0.71
C ARG A 123 1.42 5.54 0.07
N GLY A 124 2.57 5.82 -0.53
CA GLY A 124 3.87 5.41 -0.03
C GLY A 124 4.05 3.90 0.03
N SER A 125 3.28 3.12 -0.75
CA SER A 125 3.53 1.67 -0.83
C SER A 125 4.84 1.43 -1.55
N HIS A 126 5.72 0.63 -0.96
CA HIS A 126 6.93 0.13 -1.60
C HIS A 126 6.58 -0.59 -2.93
N LEU A 127 7.47 -0.55 -3.92
CA LEU A 127 7.25 -1.10 -5.26
C LEU A 127 8.40 -2.01 -5.70
#